data_AF-A0A938G449-F1
#
_entry.id   AF-A0A938G449-F1
#
_cell.length_a   1.000
_cell.length_b   1.000
_cell.length_c   1.000
_cell.angle_alpha   90.00
_cell.angle_beta   90.00
_cell.angle_gamma   90.00
#
_symmetry.space_group_name_H-M   'P 1'
#
loop_
_entity.id
_entity.type
_entity.pdbx_description
1 polymer ?
#
loop_
_entity_poly.entity_id
_entity_poly.type
_entity_poly.pdbx_seq_one_letter_code
_entity_poly.pdbx_strand_id
1 'polypeptide(L)'
;FGVVPHQFIDHADKELGWRKDKLVYGPFDILKSDTVGGSFPITINYEAIRDIVVVGIHFFYIGLMIYLFAWWQKRDVVVTKEVVASSYGRPLVKKS
;
A
#
# COMPACT_ATOMS: atom_id res chain seq x y z
N PHE A 1 -9.01 -1.06 10.37
CA PHE A 1 -8.63 -1.13 8.94
C PHE A 1 -9.80 -1.11 7.95
N GLY A 2 -11.02 -1.51 8.33
CA GLY A 2 -12.15 -1.61 7.37
C GLY A 2 -12.96 -0.34 7.11
N VAL A 3 -12.89 0.67 7.98
CA VAL A 3 -13.74 1.87 7.86
C VAL A 3 -13.43 2.68 6.61
N VAL A 4 -12.16 3.00 6.36
CA VAL A 4 -11.76 3.81 5.20
C VAL A 4 -12.01 3.09 3.86
N PRO A 5 -11.65 1.81 3.69
CA PRO A 5 -12.04 1.05 2.50
C PRO A 5 -13.56 1.03 2.26
N HIS A 6 -14.36 0.89 3.33
CA HIS A 6 -15.82 0.92 3.22
C HIS A 6 -16.34 2.31 2.83
N GLN A 7 -15.82 3.39 3.43
CA GLN A 7 -16.17 4.77 3.08
C GLN A 7 -15.83 5.09 1.62
N PHE A 8 -14.73 4.53 1.10
CA PHE A 8 -14.38 4.68 -0.31
C PHE A 8 -15.37 3.97 -1.24
N ILE A 9 -15.83 2.77 -0.88
CA ILE A 9 -16.89 2.07 -1.64
C ILE A 9 -18.16 2.92 -1.68
N ASP A 10 -18.58 3.43 -0.53
CA ASP A 10 -19.78 4.26 -0.40
C ASP A 10 -19.69 5.53 -1.26
N HIS A 11 -18.54 6.20 -1.26
CA HIS A 11 -18.29 7.38 -2.08
C HIS A 11 -18.24 7.04 -3.58
N ALA A 12 -17.57 5.95 -3.95
CA ALA A 12 -17.46 5.50 -5.34
C ALA A 12 -18.83 5.14 -5.94
N ASP A 13 -19.70 4.53 -5.14
CA ASP A 13 -21.03 4.10 -5.58
C ASP A 13 -22.00 5.29 -5.65
N LYS A 14 -21.99 6.17 -4.64
CA LYS A 14 -22.96 7.27 -4.51
C LYS A 14 -22.59 8.51 -5.31
N GLU A 15 -21.32 8.88 -5.37
CA GLU A 15 -20.88 10.15 -5.95
C GLU A 15 -20.20 9.98 -7.30
N LEU A 16 -19.34 8.97 -7.44
CA LEU A 16 -18.61 8.73 -8.70
C LEU A 16 -19.40 7.86 -9.70
N GLY A 17 -20.44 7.16 -9.23
CA GLY A 17 -21.29 6.30 -10.03
C GLY A 17 -20.52 5.15 -10.69
N TRP A 18 -19.54 4.58 -9.96
CA TRP A 18 -18.71 3.46 -10.40
C TRP A 18 -19.52 2.16 -10.37
N ARG A 19 -20.35 1.97 -11.40
CA ARG A 19 -21.25 0.82 -11.54
C ARG A 19 -20.77 -0.17 -12.61
N LYS A 20 -21.29 -1.40 -12.57
CA LYS A 20 -20.95 -2.49 -13.53
C LYS A 20 -21.24 -2.14 -14.99
N ASP A 21 -22.24 -1.32 -15.25
CA ASP A 21 -22.65 -0.90 -16.59
C ASP A 21 -21.70 0.10 -17.24
N LYS A 22 -20.76 0.68 -16.48
CA LYS A 22 -19.71 1.54 -17.04
C LYS A 22 -18.47 0.72 -17.35
N LEU A 23 -18.14 0.70 -18.64
CA LEU A 23 -16.94 0.05 -19.17
C LEU A 23 -15.77 1.03 -19.21
N VAL A 24 -14.58 0.51 -18.97
CA VAL A 24 -13.34 1.29 -18.96
C VAL A 24 -12.58 0.99 -20.25
N TYR A 25 -12.52 1.96 -21.16
CA TYR A 25 -11.82 1.79 -22.43
C TYR A 25 -10.39 2.35 -22.42
N GLY A 26 -10.03 3.15 -21.41
CA GLY A 26 -8.72 3.80 -21.33
C GLY A 26 -8.51 4.86 -22.43
N PRO A 27 -7.38 5.57 -22.41
CA PRO A 27 -7.04 6.51 -23.48
C PRO A 27 -6.82 5.76 -24.80
N PHE A 28 -7.40 6.26 -25.89
CA PHE A 28 -7.38 5.64 -27.23
C PHE A 28 -8.03 4.25 -27.33
N ASP A 29 -9.00 3.91 -26.47
CA ASP A 29 -9.72 2.63 -26.50
C ASP A 29 -8.83 1.38 -26.30
N ILE A 30 -7.63 1.52 -25.76
CA ILE A 30 -6.66 0.42 -25.59
C ILE A 30 -7.14 -0.70 -24.64
N LEU A 31 -8.04 -0.38 -23.70
CA LEU A 31 -8.62 -1.34 -22.75
C LEU A 31 -10.00 -1.84 -23.21
N LYS A 32 -10.42 -1.50 -24.43
CA LYS A 32 -11.70 -1.94 -24.99
C LYS A 32 -11.66 -3.44 -25.26
N SER A 33 -12.61 -4.15 -24.68
CA SER A 33 -12.68 -5.61 -24.78
C SER A 33 -13.10 -6.08 -26.18
N ASP A 34 -12.66 -7.28 -26.53
CA ASP A 34 -13.03 -7.98 -27.78
C ASP A 34 -14.56 -8.12 -27.92
N THR A 35 -15.26 -8.30 -26.80
CA THR A 35 -16.74 -8.37 -26.74
C THR A 35 -17.46 -7.10 -27.18
N VAL A 36 -16.79 -5.95 -27.23
CA VAL A 36 -17.34 -4.65 -27.64
C VAL A 36 -16.61 -4.13 -28.90
N GLY A 37 -15.82 -4.98 -29.57
CA GLY A 37 -15.08 -4.64 -30.80
C GLY A 37 -13.74 -3.96 -30.55
N GLY A 38 -13.07 -4.25 -29.44
CA GLY A 38 -11.67 -3.87 -29.16
C GLY A 38 -10.70 -5.05 -29.27
N SER A 39 -9.46 -4.89 -28.83
CA SER A 39 -8.43 -5.94 -28.89
C SER A 39 -8.09 -6.55 -27.51
N PHE A 40 -8.72 -6.06 -26.44
CA PHE A 40 -8.40 -6.47 -25.07
C PHE A 40 -9.16 -7.74 -24.68
N PRO A 41 -8.51 -8.76 -24.07
CA PRO A 41 -9.11 -10.08 -23.86
C PRO A 41 -10.11 -10.14 -22.68
N ILE A 42 -10.23 -9.09 -21.88
CA ILE A 42 -11.11 -9.04 -20.70
C ILE A 42 -11.90 -7.73 -20.67
N THR A 43 -13.11 -7.78 -20.10
CA THR A 43 -13.95 -6.60 -19.92
C THR A 43 -13.67 -5.97 -18.55
N ILE A 44 -13.20 -4.72 -18.52
CA ILE A 44 -12.97 -3.99 -17.27
C ILE A 44 -14.13 -3.04 -17.01
N ASN A 45 -14.79 -3.23 -15.87
CA ASN A 45 -15.87 -2.36 -15.39
C ASN A 45 -15.33 -1.38 -14.35
N TYR A 46 -15.99 -0.23 -14.18
CA TYR A 46 -15.63 0.73 -13.12
C TYR A 46 -15.75 0.14 -11.71
N GLU A 47 -16.63 -0.82 -11.50
CA GLU A 47 -16.70 -1.57 -10.23
C GLU A 47 -15.41 -2.37 -9.97
N ALA A 48 -14.83 -2.98 -11.00
CA ALA A 48 -13.57 -3.71 -10.83
C ALA A 48 -12.42 -2.76 -10.45
N ILE A 49 -12.43 -1.53 -10.97
CA ILE A 49 -11.47 -0.49 -10.57
C ILE A 49 -11.68 -0.09 -9.10
N ARG A 50 -12.94 0.09 -8.68
CA ARG A 50 -13.28 0.35 -7.27
C ARG A 50 -12.63 -0.69 -6.36
N ASP A 51 -12.85 -1.96 -6.69
CA ASP A 51 -12.42 -3.06 -5.84
C ASP A 51 -10.88 -3.15 -5.78
N ILE A 52 -10.18 -2.90 -6.90
CA ILE A 52 -8.71 -2.80 -6.93
C ILE A 52 -8.20 -1.69 -6.00
N VAL A 53 -8.83 -0.51 -6.03
CA VAL A 53 -8.44 0.63 -5.18
C VAL A 53 -8.70 0.32 -3.71
N VAL A 54 -9.86 -0.26 -3.38
CA VAL A 54 -10.22 -0.66 -2.00
C VAL A 54 -9.19 -1.64 -1.43
N VAL A 55 -8.81 -2.64 -2.21
CA VAL A 55 -7.80 -3.63 -1.83
C VAL A 55 -6.44 -2.95 -1.65
N GLY A 56 -6.05 -2.04 -2.56
CA GLY A 56 -4.81 -1.26 -2.46
C GLY A 56 -4.74 -0.43 -1.18
N ILE A 57 -5.82 0.28 -0.83
CA ILE A 57 -5.92 1.03 0.44
C ILE A 57 -5.78 0.10 1.64
N HIS A 58 -6.36 -1.10 1.57
CA HIS A 58 -6.26 -2.07 2.66
C HIS A 58 -4.82 -2.55 2.86
N PHE A 59 -4.11 -2.90 1.78
CA PHE A 59 -2.70 -3.27 1.83
C PHE A 59 -1.82 -2.14 2.35
N PHE A 60 -2.10 -0.89 1.94
CA PHE A 60 -1.39 0.27 2.45
C PHE A 60 -1.48 0.39 3.97
N TYR A 61 -2.69 0.25 4.54
CA TYR A 61 -2.86 0.32 5.99
C TYR A 61 -2.17 -0.82 6.74
N ILE A 62 -2.18 -2.04 6.19
CA ILE A 62 -1.47 -3.18 6.77
C ILE A 62 0.05 -2.90 6.74
N GLY A 63 0.57 -2.47 5.60
CA GLY A 63 1.98 -2.11 5.44
C GLY A 63 2.40 -0.98 6.39
N LEU A 64 1.57 0.06 6.53
CA LEU A 64 1.78 1.15 7.48
C LEU A 64 1.82 0.63 8.91
N MET A 65 0.92 -0.27 9.30
CA MET A 65 0.91 -0.83 10.65
C MET A 65 2.17 -1.66 10.93
N ILE A 66 2.60 -2.50 9.97
CA ILE A 66 3.84 -3.27 10.08
C ILE A 66 5.04 -2.32 10.21
N TYR A 67 5.09 -1.26 9.40
CA TYR A 67 6.15 -0.26 9.45
C TYR A 67 6.21 0.46 10.80
N LEU A 68 5.07 0.98 11.28
CA LEU A 68 4.98 1.66 12.57
C LEU A 68 5.35 0.73 13.72
N PHE A 69 4.94 -0.54 13.65
CA PHE A 69 5.31 -1.53 14.66
C PHE A 69 6.81 -1.83 14.61
N ALA A 70 7.39 -2.05 13.43
CA ALA A 70 8.83 -2.28 13.28
C ALA A 70 9.66 -1.07 13.74
N TRP A 71 9.18 0.15 13.48
CA TRP A 71 9.77 1.38 13.99
C TRP A 71 9.66 1.46 15.52
N TRP A 72 8.49 1.13 16.08
CA TRP A 72 8.25 1.13 17.51
C TRP A 72 9.12 0.11 18.27
N GLN A 73 9.33 -1.08 17.70
CA GLN A 73 10.22 -2.12 18.24
C GLN A 73 11.68 -1.65 18.33
N LYS A 74 12.11 -0.72 17.47
CA LYS A 74 13.48 -0.20 17.45
C LYS A 74 13.76 0.89 18.50
N ARG A 75 12.76 1.36 19.25
CA ARG A 75 12.92 2.49 20.19
C ARG A 75 13.82 2.18 21.37
N ASP A 76 13.83 0.94 21.84
CA ASP A 76 14.61 0.53 23.02
C ASP A 76 15.92 -0.18 22.65
N VAL A 77 16.31 -0.14 21.38
CA VAL A 77 17.59 -0.70 20.94
C VAL A 77 18.70 0.22 21.43
N VAL A 78 19.32 -0.17 22.55
CA VAL A 78 20.56 0.43 23.02
C VAL A 78 21.59 0.18 21.93
N VAL A 79 21.92 1.23 21.18
CA VAL A 79 23.08 1.22 20.29
C VAL A 79 24.29 1.05 21.20
N THR A 80 24.75 -0.19 21.37
CA THR A 80 26.04 -0.47 21.96
C THR A 80 27.05 0.13 21.01
N LYS A 81 27.41 1.40 21.24
CA LYS A 81 28.56 1.99 20.61
C LYS A 81 29.70 1.06 20.98
N GLU A 82 30.21 0.31 20.01
CA GLU A 82 31.45 -0.44 20.21
C GLU A 82 32.44 0.57 20.77
N VAL A 83 32.85 0.36 22.02
CA VAL A 83 33.86 1.20 22.64
C VAL A 83 35.03 1.12 21.68
N VAL A 84 35.38 2.25 21.05
CA VAL A 84 36.58 2.34 20.22
C VAL A 84 37.74 1.92 21.12
N ALA A 85 38.15 0.67 21.00
CA ALA A 85 39.36 0.20 21.65
C ALA A 85 40.47 1.00 20.99
N SER A 86 41.28 1.70 21.79
CA SER A 86 42.45 2.37 21.22
C SER A 86 43.29 1.33 20.48
N SER A 87 44.06 1.75 19.47
CA SER A 87 44.90 0.87 18.66
C SER A 87 45.89 0.00 19.47
N TYR A 88 46.02 0.23 20.79
CA TYR A 88 46.85 -0.52 21.73
C TYR A 88 46.05 -1.41 22.71
N GLY A 89 44.74 -1.64 22.49
CA GLY A 89 43.94 -2.62 23.25
C GLY A 89 43.59 -2.23 24.69
N ARG A 90 43.90 -1.00 25.13
CA ARG A 90 43.56 -0.52 26.48
C ARG A 90 42.19 0.18 26.48
N PRO A 91 41.24 -0.23 27.33
CA PRO A 91 39.93 0.41 27.40
C PRO A 91 40.06 1.86 27.92
N LEU A 92 39.49 2.82 27.17
CA LEU A 92 39.55 4.25 27.51
C LEU A 92 38.51 4.68 28.56
N VAL A 93 37.56 3.81 28.91
CA VAL A 93 36.53 4.06 29.92
C VAL A 93 36.31 2.82 30.78
N LYS A 94 36.09 3.02 32.08
CA LYS A 94 35.84 1.95 33.06
C LYS A 94 34.50 1.26 32.73
N LYS A 95 34.50 -0.06 32.57
CA LYS A 95 33.26 -0.85 32.50
C LYS A 95 32.46 -0.66 33.79
N SER A 96 31.18 -0.28 33.68
CA SER A 96 30.21 -0.35 34.79
C SER A 96 29.61 -1.74 34.86
#